data_AF-A0A2N7XZU8-F1
#
_entry.id   AF-A0A2N7XZU8-F1
#
_cell.length_a   1.000
_cell.length_b   1.000
_cell.length_c   1.000
_cell.angle_alpha   90.00
_cell.angle_beta   90.00
_cell.angle_gamma   90.00
#
_symmetry.space_group_name_H-M   'P 1'
#
loop_
_entity.id
_entity.type
_entity.pdbx_description
1 polymer ?
#
loop_
_entity_poly.entity_id
_entity_poly.type
_entity_poly.pdbx_seq_one_letter_code
_entity_poly.pdbx_strand_id
1 'polypeptide(L)'
;MKYTSITPATDWFYVHPKAPPETGAVVYHVPVFAVDGDTGDVVGLIPVFYGGVPKLVAPSDSLGGVYLHRDQLTEEEAELARSTR
;
A
#
# COMPACT_ATOMS: atom_id res chain seq x y z
N MET A 1 3.34 -6.13 -16.46
CA MET A 1 2.95 -4.85 -15.83
C MET A 1 3.90 -3.78 -16.29
N LYS A 2 3.39 -2.81 -17.04
CA LYS A 2 4.13 -1.65 -17.53
C LYS A 2 3.40 -0.42 -17.01
N TYR A 3 4.11 0.50 -16.37
CA TYR A 3 3.49 1.74 -15.89
C TYR A 3 3.69 2.87 -16.91
N THR A 4 2.63 3.63 -17.17
CA THR A 4 2.66 4.78 -18.10
C THR A 4 2.88 6.11 -17.40
N SER A 5 2.55 6.19 -16.10
CA SER A 5 2.77 7.35 -15.24
C SER A 5 3.11 6.89 -13.83
N ILE A 6 3.91 7.69 -13.12
CA ILE A 6 4.30 7.49 -11.72
C ILE A 6 4.26 8.87 -11.03
N THR A 7 3.51 8.96 -9.93
CA THR A 7 3.34 10.19 -9.16
C THR A 7 3.61 9.90 -7.68
N PRO A 8 4.34 10.78 -6.96
CA PRO A 8 4.50 10.65 -5.50
C PRO A 8 3.15 10.62 -4.77
N ALA A 9 3.03 9.75 -3.77
CA ALA A 9 1.81 9.54 -2.98
C ALA A 9 2.05 9.90 -1.52
N THR A 10 2.46 11.15 -1.28
CA THR A 10 2.71 11.66 0.08
C THR A 10 1.45 11.51 0.95
N ASP A 11 1.63 11.04 2.18
CA ASP A 11 0.55 10.85 3.17
C ASP A 11 -0.51 9.81 2.77
N TRP A 12 -0.19 8.89 1.84
CA TRP A 12 -1.06 7.78 1.47
C TRP A 12 -0.59 6.43 2.01
N PHE A 13 -1.57 5.58 2.31
CA PHE A 13 -1.38 4.28 2.93
C PHE A 13 -2.21 3.21 2.23
N TYR A 14 -1.72 1.98 2.20
CA TYR A 14 -2.49 0.80 1.88
C TYR A 14 -2.77 0.04 3.18
N VAL A 15 -4.05 -0.14 3.49
CA VAL A 15 -4.51 -0.77 4.71
C VAL A 15 -5.28 -2.03 4.36
N HIS A 16 -4.92 -3.16 4.97
CA HIS A 16 -5.65 -4.40 4.79
C HIS A 16 -5.78 -5.17 6.10
N PRO A 17 -6.82 -6.00 6.27
CA PRO A 17 -6.95 -6.85 7.45
C PRO A 17 -5.82 -7.89 7.48
N LYS A 18 -5.37 -8.25 8.69
CA LYS A 18 -4.49 -9.41 8.85
C LYS A 18 -5.19 -10.69 8.44
N ALA A 19 -4.41 -11.65 7.93
CA ALA A 19 -4.94 -12.97 7.59
C ALA A 19 -5.32 -13.72 8.88
N PRO A 20 -6.44 -14.47 8.89
CA PRO A 20 -6.82 -15.31 10.01
C PRO A 20 -5.68 -16.29 10.39
N PRO A 21 -5.49 -16.58 11.69
CA PRO A 21 -6.33 -16.22 12.84
C PRO A 21 -5.98 -14.86 13.47
N GLU A 22 -5.05 -14.10 12.91
CA GLU A 22 -4.63 -12.82 13.49
C GLU A 22 -5.72 -11.75 13.36
N THR A 23 -5.81 -10.87 14.34
CA THR A 23 -6.74 -9.73 14.36
C THR A 23 -5.99 -8.41 14.20
N GLY A 24 -6.67 -7.42 13.62
CA GLY A 24 -6.15 -6.07 13.39
C GLY A 24 -5.80 -5.78 11.93
N ALA A 25 -5.22 -4.61 11.71
CA ALA A 25 -4.84 -4.12 10.39
C ALA A 25 -3.33 -4.24 10.14
N VAL A 26 -2.97 -4.28 8.87
CA VAL A 26 -1.61 -4.05 8.38
C VAL A 26 -1.64 -2.77 7.56
N VAL A 27 -0.70 -1.88 7.83
CA VAL A 27 -0.60 -0.57 7.19
C VAL A 27 0.74 -0.45 6.48
N TYR A 28 0.71 -0.17 5.18
CA TYR A 28 1.91 0.13 4.38
C TYR A 28 1.88 1.57 3.90
N HIS A 29 3.02 2.25 3.95
CA HIS A 29 3.17 3.52 3.23
C HIS A 29 3.12 3.27 1.72
N VAL A 30 2.38 4.10 1.01
CA VAL A 30 2.34 4.11 -0.45
C VAL A 30 3.24 5.25 -0.93
N PRO A 31 4.49 4.98 -1.34
CA PRO A 31 5.38 6.04 -1.85
C PRO A 31 4.91 6.65 -3.17
N VAL A 32 4.24 5.87 -4.03
CA VAL A 32 3.82 6.31 -5.36
C VAL A 32 2.49 5.69 -5.78
N PHE A 33 1.72 6.46 -6.56
CA PHE A 33 0.68 5.93 -7.43
C PHE A 33 1.23 5.78 -8.85
N ALA A 34 0.83 4.71 -9.52
CA ALA A 34 1.17 4.45 -10.91
C ALA A 34 -0.09 4.14 -11.71
N VAL A 35 -0.05 4.43 -13.01
CA VAL A 35 -1.11 4.02 -13.95
C VAL A 35 -0.62 2.79 -14.70
N ASP A 36 -1.34 1.68 -14.59
CA ASP A 36 -1.10 0.48 -15.38
C ASP A 36 -1.34 0.79 -16.87
N GLY A 37 -0.37 0.47 -17.71
CA GLY A 37 -0.40 0.78 -19.13
C GLY A 37 -1.25 -0.16 -19.97
N ASP A 38 -1.59 -1.33 -19.45
CA ASP A 38 -2.39 -2.33 -20.13
C ASP A 38 -3.88 -2.15 -19.76
N THR A 39 -4.19 -1.88 -18.49
CA THR A 39 -5.57 -1.73 -18.00
C THR A 39 -6.03 -0.28 -17.81
N GLY A 40 -5.09 0.66 -17.58
CA GLY A 40 -5.41 2.03 -17.21
C GLY A 40 -5.71 2.22 -15.72
N ASP A 41 -5.59 1.18 -14.89
CA ASP A 41 -5.89 1.26 -13.47
C ASP A 41 -4.86 2.08 -12.71
N VAL A 42 -5.33 2.84 -11.72
CA VAL A 42 -4.46 3.56 -10.78
C VAL A 42 -4.14 2.63 -9.60
N VAL A 43 -2.87 2.32 -9.41
CA VAL A 43 -2.39 1.41 -8.36
C VAL A 43 -1.38 2.10 -7.45
N GLY A 44 -1.55 1.97 -6.14
CA GLY A 44 -0.56 2.38 -5.16
C GLY A 44 0.49 1.29 -4.99
N LEU A 45 1.77 1.63 -5.16
CA LEU A 45 2.84 0.65 -5.01
C LEU A 45 3.38 0.68 -3.58
N ILE A 46 3.53 -0.49 -2.95
CA ILE A 46 4.05 -0.64 -1.59
C ILE A 46 5.48 -1.21 -1.60
N PRO A 47 6.33 -0.83 -0.64
CA PRO A 47 7.66 -1.39 -0.49
C PRO A 47 7.62 -2.81 0.08
N VAL A 48 8.34 -3.73 -0.57
CA VAL A 48 8.56 -5.09 -0.07
C VAL A 48 10.03 -5.46 -0.18
N PHE A 49 10.50 -6.31 0.74
CA PHE A 49 11.84 -6.88 0.70
C PHE A 49 11.73 -8.37 0.44
N TYR A 50 12.09 -8.79 -0.77
CA TYR A 50 11.99 -10.20 -1.18
C TYR A 50 13.28 -10.67 -1.83
N GLY A 51 13.85 -11.76 -1.30
CA GLY A 51 15.08 -12.34 -1.80
C GLY A 51 16.30 -11.41 -1.70
N GLY A 52 16.34 -10.53 -0.70
CA GLY A 52 17.44 -9.58 -0.51
C GLY A 52 17.37 -8.30 -1.35
N VAL A 53 16.30 -8.12 -2.15
CA VAL A 53 16.17 -6.97 -3.06
C VAL A 53 14.94 -6.15 -2.67
N PRO A 54 15.09 -4.84 -2.42
CA PRO A 54 13.96 -3.95 -2.20
C PRO A 54 13.21 -3.71 -3.51
N LYS A 55 11.88 -3.79 -3.49
CA LYS A 55 11.02 -3.59 -4.66
C LYS A 55 9.76 -2.84 -4.28
N LEU A 56 9.17 -2.15 -5.25
CA LEU A 56 7.82 -1.63 -5.18
C LEU A 56 6.89 -2.57 -5.94
N VAL A 57 5.78 -2.95 -5.31
CA VAL A 57 4.81 -3.89 -5.89
C VAL A 57 3.39 -3.37 -5.71
N ALA A 58 2.51 -3.70 -6.66
CA ALA A 58 1.08 -3.52 -6.47
C ALA A 58 0.58 -4.59 -5.47
N PRO A 59 -0.18 -4.21 -4.42
CA PRO A 59 -0.82 -5.17 -3.54
C PRO A 59 -1.76 -6.11 -4.30
N SER A 60 -1.91 -7.35 -3.81
CA SER A 60 -2.87 -8.31 -4.37
C SER A 60 -4.30 -7.97 -3.94
N ASP A 61 -5.25 -8.00 -4.88
CA ASP A 61 -6.68 -7.81 -4.62
C ASP A 61 -7.24 -8.79 -3.58
N SER A 62 -6.64 -9.98 -3.48
CA SER A 62 -7.02 -11.02 -2.52
C SER A 62 -6.84 -10.60 -1.05
N LEU A 63 -6.06 -9.54 -0.79
CA LEU A 63 -5.86 -9.02 0.56
C LEU A 63 -7.06 -8.19 1.06
N GLY A 64 -7.95 -7.76 0.16
CA GLY A 64 -9.13 -6.95 0.53
C GLY A 64 -8.77 -5.60 1.15
N GLY A 65 -7.61 -5.04 0.79
CA GLY A 65 -7.17 -3.76 1.32
C GLY A 65 -7.68 -2.56 0.54
N VAL A 66 -7.49 -1.38 1.13
CA VAL A 66 -7.92 -0.09 0.61
C VAL A 66 -6.82 0.94 0.72
N TYR A 67 -6.84 1.92 -0.19
CA TYR A 67 -5.95 3.08 -0.11
C TYR A 67 -6.61 4.19 0.70
N LEU A 68 -5.93 4.67 1.74
CA LEU A 68 -6.41 5.72 2.64
C LEU A 68 -5.38 6.84 2.71
N HIS A 69 -5.87 8.09 2.69
CA HIS A 69 -5.06 9.24 3.06
C HIS A 69 -4.87 9.27 4.59
N ARG A 70 -3.81 9.91 5.08
CA ARG A 70 -3.49 10.07 6.52
C ARG A 70 -4.70 10.45 7.36
N ASP A 71 -5.52 11.37 6.87
CA ASP A 71 -6.66 11.92 7.60
C ASP A 71 -7.88 10.97 7.65
N GLN A 72 -7.82 9.86 6.90
CA GLN A 72 -8.84 8.81 6.89
C GLN A 72 -8.45 7.60 7.75
N LEU A 73 -7.22 7.58 8.29
CA LEU A 73 -6.79 6.51 9.18
C LEU A 73 -7.50 6.64 10.53
N THR A 74 -7.86 5.50 11.10
CA THR A 74 -8.21 5.40 12.52
C THR A 74 -6.98 5.68 13.39
N GLU A 75 -7.19 5.92 14.69
CA GLU A 75 -6.10 6.16 15.63
C GLU A 75 -5.12 4.97 15.69
N GLU A 76 -5.64 3.74 15.73
CA GLU A 76 -4.82 2.52 15.71
C GLU A 76 -4.00 2.40 14.42
N GLU A 77 -4.61 2.62 13.24
CA GLU A 77 -3.90 2.58 11.96
C GLU A 77 -2.85 3.70 11.85
N ALA A 78 -3.14 4.87 12.39
CA ALA A 78 -2.20 5.99 12.42
C ALA A 78 -0.99 5.71 13.32
N GLU A 79 -1.16 4.98 14.42
CA GLU A 79 -0.05 4.49 15.25
C GLU A 79 0.80 3.46 14.50
N LEU A 80 0.15 2.50 13.81
CA LEU A 80 0.83 1.51 12.96
C LEU A 80 1.62 2.17 11.81
N ALA A 81 1.07 3.22 11.21
CA ALA A 81 1.74 4.02 10.17
C ALA A 81 3.01 4.72 10.67
N ARG A 82 3.07 5.09 11.95
CA ARG A 82 4.25 5.73 12.55
C ARG A 82 5.34 4.73 12.94
N SER A 83 4.94 3.51 13.31
CA SER A 83 5.87 2.46 13.76
C SER A 83 6.58 1.74 12.61
N THR A 84 6.06 1.83 11.39
CA THR A 84 6.60 1.20 10.17
C THR A 84 7.63 2.07 9.43
N ARG A 85 8.20 3.08 10.10
CA ARG A 85 9.12 4.07 9.51
C ARG A 85 10.59 3.73 9.68
#